data_AF-A0A380KG65-F1
#
_entry.id   AF-A0A380KG65-F1
#
_cell.length_a   1.000
_cell.length_b   1.000
_cell.length_c   1.000
_cell.angle_alpha   90.00
_cell.angle_beta   90.00
_cell.angle_gamma   90.00
#
_symmetry.space_group_name_H-M   'P 1'
#
loop_
_entity.id
_entity.type
_entity.pdbx_description
1 polymer ?
#
loop_
_entity_poly.entity_id
_entity_poly.type
_entity_poly.pdbx_seq_one_letter_code
_entity_poly.pdbx_strand_id
1 'polypeptide(L)'
;MFLQDKDGKLIMQDLDTPTCHFVEEYKEKLTGKMYPKEIAYTFRDGDKTAHYTIRQIEELESRDGTAGLAAPIKAMLKLKGLYPSTSRNYAEGKLTLLDGDKVTERQGHMIYEFVYMGETVKDKMEHD
;
A
#
# COMPACT_ATOMS: atom_id res chain seq x y z
N MET A 1 -3.48 -10.31 -6.27
CA MET A 1 -3.01 -9.62 -7.49
C MET A 1 -3.38 -10.43 -8.73
N PHE A 2 -3.73 -9.75 -9.83
CA PHE A 2 -3.74 -10.34 -11.16
C PHE A 2 -2.60 -9.73 -11.97
N LEU A 3 -1.78 -10.57 -12.59
CA LEU A 3 -0.74 -10.13 -13.53
C LEU A 3 -1.13 -10.60 -14.92
N GLN A 4 -1.23 -9.67 -15.87
CA GLN A 4 -1.58 -9.95 -17.26
C GLN A 4 -0.46 -9.53 -18.21
N ASP A 5 -0.37 -10.20 -19.36
CA ASP A 5 0.48 -9.76 -20.45
C ASP A 5 -0.16 -8.63 -21.27
N LYS A 6 0.55 -8.17 -22.29
CA LYS A 6 0.10 -7.08 -23.18
C LYS A 6 -1.17 -7.39 -23.96
N ASP A 7 -1.52 -8.66 -24.11
CA ASP A 7 -2.71 -9.13 -24.84
C ASP A 7 -3.87 -9.40 -23.86
N GLY A 8 -3.69 -9.09 -22.57
CA GLY A 8 -4.68 -9.29 -21.51
C GLY A 8 -4.74 -10.73 -21.00
N LYS A 9 -3.82 -11.62 -21.42
CA LYS A 9 -3.79 -12.99 -20.94
C LYS A 9 -3.23 -13.01 -19.52
N LEU A 10 -3.91 -13.73 -18.64
CA LEU A 10 -3.47 -13.92 -17.27
C LEU A 10 -2.16 -14.73 -17.21
N ILE A 11 -1.15 -14.16 -16.57
CA ILE A 11 0.15 -14.77 -16.28
C ILE A 11 0.13 -15.40 -14.88
N MET A 12 -0.46 -14.69 -13.91
CA MET A 12 -0.57 -15.13 -12.53
C MET A 12 -1.82 -14.55 -11.87
N GLN A 13 -2.36 -15.29 -10.90
CA GLN A 13 -3.41 -14.83 -10.02
C GLN A 13 -3.19 -15.35 -8.60
N ASP A 14 -3.09 -14.41 -7.66
CA ASP A 14 -3.05 -14.70 -6.22
C ASP A 14 -4.21 -13.94 -5.57
N LEU A 15 -5.27 -14.66 -5.18
CA LEU A 15 -6.45 -14.09 -4.52
C LEU A 15 -6.53 -14.41 -3.03
N ASP A 16 -5.55 -15.13 -2.51
CA ASP A 16 -5.58 -15.61 -1.14
C ASP A 16 -4.94 -14.56 -0.23
N THR A 17 -3.78 -14.87 0.34
CA THR A 17 -3.07 -14.03 1.29
C THR A 17 -1.68 -13.71 0.76
N PRO A 18 -1.52 -12.60 0.01
CA PRO A 18 -0.18 -12.11 -0.30
C PRO A 18 0.53 -11.72 0.98
N THR A 19 1.83 -11.98 1.09
CA THR A 19 2.60 -11.47 2.22
C THR A 19 2.85 -9.99 2.00
N CYS A 20 2.84 -9.20 3.09
CA CYS A 20 3.04 -7.76 3.03
C CYS A 20 3.97 -7.33 4.15
N HIS A 21 4.98 -6.54 3.80
CA HIS A 21 5.94 -5.98 4.73
C HIS A 21 5.99 -4.46 4.59
N PHE A 22 5.91 -3.77 5.72
CA PHE A 22 6.16 -2.34 5.82
C PHE A 22 7.66 -2.10 5.91
N VAL A 23 8.23 -1.49 4.88
CA VAL A 23 9.68 -1.30 4.79
C VAL A 23 10.10 0.04 5.38
N GLU A 24 9.39 1.11 5.03
CA GLU A 24 9.69 2.47 5.47
C GLU A 24 8.38 3.25 5.65
N GLU A 25 8.35 4.21 6.58
CA GLU A 25 7.22 5.12 6.81
C GLU A 25 7.62 6.57 6.54
N TYR A 26 6.64 7.41 6.23
CA TYR A 26 6.78 8.85 6.20
C TYR A 26 5.68 9.52 7.01
N LYS A 27 5.95 10.74 7.45
CA LYS A 27 4.99 11.59 8.13
C LYS A 27 4.27 12.45 7.10
N GLU A 28 2.96 12.26 6.95
CA GLU A 28 2.14 13.00 6.00
C GLU A 28 1.96 14.47 6.42
N LYS A 29 1.86 15.38 5.44
CA LYS A 29 2.00 16.83 5.66
C LYS A 29 0.82 17.46 6.41
N LEU A 30 -0.41 16.98 6.20
CA LEU A 30 -1.62 17.64 6.70
C LEU A 30 -1.86 17.37 8.20
N THR A 31 -1.90 16.10 8.60
CA THR A 31 -2.23 15.67 9.96
C THR A 31 -1.02 15.21 10.75
N GLY A 32 0.11 14.94 10.08
CA GLY A 32 1.31 14.41 10.71
C GLY A 32 1.20 12.93 11.07
N LYS A 33 0.25 12.20 10.49
CA LYS A 33 0.08 10.76 10.68
C LYS A 33 1.14 10.01 9.88
N MET A 34 1.52 8.84 10.39
CA MET A 34 2.48 7.96 9.71
C MET A 34 1.77 7.16 8.62
N TYR A 35 2.36 7.16 7.43
CA TYR A 35 1.92 6.40 6.27
C TYR A 35 3.08 5.56 5.71
N PRO A 36 2.80 4.45 5.01
CA PRO A 36 3.84 3.70 4.33
C PRO A 36 4.52 4.54 3.26
N LYS A 37 5.84 4.65 3.37
CA LYS A 37 6.68 5.18 2.31
C LYS A 37 7.12 4.08 1.37
N GLU A 38 7.37 2.88 1.88
CA GLU A 38 7.63 1.70 1.06
C GLU A 38 6.93 0.47 1.60
N ILE A 39 6.25 -0.26 0.72
CA ILE A 39 5.59 -1.52 1.01
C ILE A 39 6.11 -2.57 0.05
N ALA A 40 6.45 -3.75 0.57
CA ALA A 40 6.83 -4.91 -0.21
C ALA A 40 5.75 -5.99 -0.11
N TYR A 41 5.31 -6.49 -1.25
CA TYR A 41 4.37 -7.59 -1.37
C TYR A 41 5.06 -8.81 -2.00
N THR A 42 4.68 -10.00 -1.54
CA THR A 42 4.99 -11.24 -2.25
C THR A 42 3.70 -11.97 -2.58
N PHE A 43 3.52 -12.26 -3.87
CA PHE A 43 2.41 -13.03 -4.41
C PHE A 43 2.90 -14.38 -4.92
N ARG A 44 2.09 -15.44 -4.77
CA ARG A 44 2.43 -16.80 -5.20
C ARG A 44 1.29 -17.43 -6.00
N ASP A 45 1.63 -18.13 -7.08
CA ASP A 45 0.69 -18.87 -7.94
C ASP A 45 1.40 -20.11 -8.52
N GLY A 46 1.23 -21.26 -7.86
CA GLY A 46 1.99 -22.46 -8.15
C GLY A 46 3.50 -22.23 -8.01
N ASP A 47 4.25 -22.50 -9.07
CA ASP A 47 5.70 -22.28 -9.12
C ASP A 47 6.11 -20.82 -9.40
N LYS A 48 5.14 -19.92 -9.61
CA LYS A 48 5.41 -18.50 -9.88
C LYS A 48 5.43 -17.70 -8.58
N THR A 49 6.40 -16.81 -8.47
CA THR A 49 6.48 -15.83 -7.37
C THR A 49 6.65 -14.44 -7.95
N ALA A 50 5.87 -13.48 -7.46
CA ALA A 50 6.02 -12.08 -7.81
C ALA A 50 6.33 -11.26 -6.57
N HIS A 51 7.45 -10.55 -6.60
CA HIS A 51 7.80 -9.53 -5.62
C HIS A 51 7.42 -8.18 -6.18
N TYR A 52 6.62 -7.42 -5.44
CA TYR A 52 6.19 -6.10 -5.85
C TYR A 52 6.47 -5.09 -4.75
N THR A 53 7.24 -4.04 -5.05
CA THR A 53 7.42 -2.92 -4.13
C THR A 53 6.71 -1.68 -4.65
N ILE A 54 6.13 -0.93 -3.72
CA ILE A 54 5.56 0.39 -3.96
C ILE A 54 6.33 1.36 -3.10
N ARG A 55 7.03 2.31 -3.71
CA ARG A 55 7.78 3.37 -3.00
C ARG A 55 7.21 4.74 -3.34
N GLN A 56 6.75 5.43 -2.31
CA GLN A 56 6.33 6.82 -2.37
C GLN A 56 7.53 7.72 -2.70
N ILE A 57 7.33 8.63 -3.65
CA ILE A 57 8.30 9.66 -4.06
C ILE A 57 7.82 11.03 -3.56
N GLU A 58 6.55 11.35 -3.81
CA GLU A 58 5.97 12.65 -3.45
C GLU A 58 4.51 12.52 -2.99
N GLU A 59 4.17 13.23 -1.92
CA GLU A 59 2.78 13.37 -1.46
C GLU A 59 2.08 14.45 -2.29
N LEU A 60 1.03 14.05 -3.01
CA LEU A 60 0.24 14.89 -3.90
C LEU A 60 -0.96 15.50 -3.18
N GLU A 61 -1.64 14.71 -2.36
CA GLU A 61 -2.84 15.13 -1.64
C GLU A 61 -2.98 14.35 -0.33
N SER A 62 -3.49 15.01 0.70
CA SER A 62 -3.88 14.36 1.96
C SER A 62 -5.24 14.87 2.42
N ARG A 63 -6.05 13.99 3.03
CA ARG A 63 -7.39 14.30 3.51
C ARG A 63 -7.54 13.86 4.97
N ASP A 64 -7.92 14.79 5.84
CA ASP A 64 -8.36 14.49 7.21
C ASP A 64 -9.86 14.21 7.21
N GLY A 65 -10.22 12.94 7.37
CA GLY A 65 -11.62 12.48 7.41
C GLY A 65 -12.39 12.98 8.64
N THR A 66 -11.70 13.58 9.61
CA THR A 66 -12.31 14.17 10.80
C THR A 66 -12.43 15.69 10.74
N ALA A 67 -11.88 16.36 9.71
CA ALA A 67 -11.72 17.82 9.68
C ALA A 67 -13.00 18.58 10.08
N GLY A 68 -14.15 18.19 9.53
CA GLY A 68 -15.47 18.81 9.77
C GLY A 68 -16.22 18.35 11.02
N LEU A 69 -15.67 17.45 11.84
CA LEU A 69 -16.34 16.92 13.03
C LEU A 69 -16.19 17.84 14.25
N ALA A 70 -17.22 17.89 15.08
CA ALA A 70 -17.17 18.57 16.37
C ALA A 70 -16.14 17.90 17.32
N ALA A 71 -15.52 18.69 18.20
CA ALA A 71 -14.46 18.23 19.10
C ALA A 71 -14.83 16.99 19.96
N PRO A 72 -16.05 16.88 20.53
CA PRO A 72 -16.43 15.68 21.30
C PRO A 72 -16.43 14.40 20.45
N ILE A 73 -16.80 14.51 19.17
CA ILE A 73 -16.81 13.38 18.23
C ILE A 73 -15.38 12.98 17.87
N LYS A 74 -14.50 13.96 17.59
CA LYS A 74 -13.07 13.70 17.35
C LYS A 74 -12.42 12.96 18.53
N ALA A 75 -12.70 13.40 19.76
CA ALA A 75 -12.20 12.76 20.97
C ALA A 75 -12.71 11.31 21.11
N MET A 76 -13.99 11.07 20.83
CA MET A 76 -14.57 9.73 20.90
C MET A 76 -13.98 8.77 19.85
N LEU A 77 -13.71 9.25 18.63
CA LEU A 77 -13.03 8.45 17.60
C LEU A 77 -11.61 8.08 18.02
N LYS A 78 -10.85 9.06 18.53
CA LYS A 78 -9.49 8.82 19.02
C LYS A 78 -9.45 7.81 20.17
N LEU A 79 -10.40 7.88 21.12
CA LEU A 79 -10.53 6.87 22.19
C LEU A 79 -10.80 5.45 21.67
N LYS A 80 -11.31 5.32 20.45
CA LYS A 80 -11.52 4.04 19.76
C LYS A 80 -10.36 3.65 18.84
N GLY A 81 -9.25 4.38 18.87
CA GLY A 81 -8.10 4.16 17.99
C GLY A 81 -8.38 4.51 16.53
N LEU A 82 -9.36 5.38 16.27
CA LEU A 82 -9.75 5.79 14.92
C LEU A 82 -9.25 7.20 14.63
N TYR A 83 -8.52 7.32 13.52
CA TYR A 83 -8.21 8.59 12.90
C TYR A 83 -8.28 8.49 11.37
N PRO A 84 -9.50 8.51 10.79
CA PRO A 84 -9.71 8.35 9.35
C PRO A 84 -8.98 9.42 8.54
N SER A 85 -8.09 8.99 7.66
CA SER A 85 -7.45 9.87 6.70
C SER A 85 -7.03 9.11 5.43
N THR A 86 -6.69 9.87 4.40
CA THR A 86 -6.22 9.35 3.12
C THR A 86 -5.01 10.14 2.67
N SER A 87 -4.04 9.47 2.05
CA SER A 87 -2.94 10.12 1.35
C SER A 87 -2.84 9.59 -0.08
N ARG A 88 -2.67 10.50 -1.04
CA ARG A 88 -2.48 10.21 -2.46
C ARG A 88 -1.08 10.66 -2.86
N ASN A 89 -0.35 9.76 -3.51
CA ASN A 89 1.08 9.86 -3.69
C ASN A 89 1.48 9.59 -5.14
N TYR A 90 2.49 10.29 -5.63
CA TYR A 90 3.28 9.87 -6.77
C TYR A 90 4.31 8.85 -6.28
N ALA A 91 4.32 7.68 -6.90
CA ALA A 91 5.08 6.53 -6.45
C ALA A 91 5.74 5.80 -7.62
N GLU A 92 6.79 5.04 -7.31
CA GLU A 92 7.36 4.04 -8.20
C GLU A 92 6.91 2.64 -7.75
N GLY A 93 6.49 1.83 -8.71
CA GLY A 93 6.25 0.40 -8.52
C GLY A 93 7.35 -0.41 -9.19
N LYS A 94 7.91 -1.39 -8.50
CA LYS A 94 8.88 -2.34 -9.05
C LYS A 94 8.38 -3.77 -8.89
N LEU A 95 8.25 -4.50 -9.99
CA LEU A 95 7.82 -5.89 -10.06
C LEU A 95 8.97 -6.78 -10.50
N THR A 96 9.23 -7.85 -9.77
CA THR A 96 10.08 -8.97 -10.18
C THR A 96 9.25 -10.24 -10.18
N LEU A 97 9.05 -10.84 -11.35
CA LEU A 97 8.36 -12.11 -11.53
C LEU A 97 9.39 -13.23 -11.75
N LEU A 98 9.27 -14.28 -10.95
CA LEU A 98 9.96 -15.56 -11.08
C LEU A 98 8.98 -16.59 -11.65
N ASP A 99 9.33 -17.20 -12.79
CA ASP A 99 8.55 -18.24 -13.47
C ASP A 99 9.52 -19.35 -13.93
N GLY A 100 9.76 -20.32 -13.05
CA GLY A 100 10.87 -21.27 -13.19
C GLY A 100 12.22 -20.55 -13.22
N ASP A 101 13.03 -20.80 -14.25
CA ASP A 101 14.33 -20.14 -14.43
C ASP A 101 14.22 -18.72 -15.01
N LYS A 102 13.01 -18.28 -15.38
CA LYS A 102 12.80 -16.98 -16.01
C LYS A 102 12.56 -15.91 -14.95
N VAL A 103 13.39 -14.87 -15.00
CA VAL A 103 13.21 -13.65 -14.22
C VAL A 103 12.75 -12.51 -15.13
N THR A 104 11.65 -11.86 -14.78
CA THR A 104 11.15 -10.66 -15.49
C THR A 104 11.02 -9.50 -14.54
N GLU A 105 11.71 -8.40 -14.83
CA GLU A 105 11.63 -7.17 -14.04
C GLU A 105 10.93 -6.06 -14.79
N ARG A 106 10.08 -5.31 -14.10
CA ARG A 106 9.43 -4.11 -14.62
C ARG A 106 9.39 -3.05 -13.54
N GLN A 107 9.51 -1.80 -13.96
CA GLN A 107 9.30 -0.65 -13.10
C GLN A 107 8.45 0.40 -13.82
N GLY A 108 7.74 1.21 -13.04
CA GLY A 108 6.96 2.30 -13.58
C GLY A 108 6.47 3.24 -12.49
N HIS A 109 6.12 4.45 -12.90
CA HIS A 109 5.52 5.43 -12.02
C HIS A 109 4.00 5.28 -12.00
N MET A 110 3.40 5.59 -10.87
CA MET A 110 1.96 5.50 -10.66
C MET A 110 1.48 6.50 -9.62
N ILE A 111 0.16 6.64 -9.57
CA ILE A 111 -0.53 7.28 -8.48
C ILE A 111 -0.98 6.20 -7.51
N TYR A 112 -0.56 6.32 -6.26
CA TYR A 112 -0.91 5.41 -5.17
C TYR A 112 -1.78 6.14 -4.15
N GLU A 113 -2.97 5.61 -3.87
CA GLU A 113 -3.84 6.13 -2.82
C GLU A 113 -3.88 5.15 -1.66
N PHE A 114 -3.68 5.67 -0.45
CA PHE A 114 -3.72 4.90 0.78
C PHE A 114 -4.76 5.48 1.72
N VAL A 115 -5.82 4.70 1.99
CA VAL A 115 -6.88 5.06 2.93
C VAL A 115 -6.67 4.29 4.22
N TYR A 116 -6.63 4.99 5.34
CA TYR A 116 -6.47 4.32 6.63
C TYR A 116 -7.29 4.94 7.75
N MET A 117 -8.02 4.05 8.45
CA MET A 117 -9.00 4.44 9.47
C MET A 117 -8.41 4.51 10.88
N GLY A 118 -7.38 3.71 11.17
CA GLY A 118 -6.77 3.65 12.49
C GLY A 118 -5.75 4.76 12.75
N GLU A 119 -5.12 4.75 13.92
CA GLU A 119 -4.04 5.69 14.25
C GLU A 119 -2.67 5.29 13.66
N THR A 120 -2.38 3.99 13.57
CA THR A 120 -1.14 3.43 12.99
C THR A 120 -1.44 2.19 12.14
N VAL A 121 -0.77 2.09 10.99
CA VAL A 121 -1.00 1.06 9.95
C VAL A 121 -0.20 -0.22 10.16
N LYS A 122 0.97 -0.12 10.79
CA LYS A 122 2.01 -1.14 10.75
C LYS A 122 1.54 -2.47 11.34
N ASP A 123 1.02 -2.44 12.57
CA ASP A 123 0.58 -3.62 13.33
C ASP A 123 -0.57 -4.40 12.66
N LYS A 124 -1.24 -3.80 11.67
CA LYS A 124 -2.38 -4.39 10.97
C LYS A 124 -2.06 -4.93 9.58
N MET A 125 -0.89 -4.59 9.02
CA MET A 125 -0.55 -4.95 7.65
C MET A 125 0.69 -5.83 7.53
N GLU A 126 1.53 -5.92 8.56
CA GLU A 126 2.62 -6.90 8.58
C GLU A 126 2.04 -8.30 8.82
N HIS A 127 2.22 -9.19 7.85
CA HIS A 127 1.83 -10.59 7.92
C HIS A 127 2.75 -11.44 7.04
N ASP A 128 3.17 -12.58 7.60
CA ASP A 128 4.07 -13.56 6.99
C ASP A 128 3.30 -14.64 6.21
#